data_AF-U2YZX1-F1
#
_entry.id   AF-U2YZX1-F1
#
_cell.length_a   1.000
_cell.length_b   1.000
_cell.length_c   1.000
_cell.angle_alpha   90.00
_cell.angle_beta   90.00
_cell.angle_gamma   90.00
#
_symmetry.space_group_name_H-M   'P 1'
#
loop_
_entity.id
_entity.type
_entity.pdbx_description
1 polymer ?
#
loop_
_entity_poly.entity_id
_entity_poly.type
_entity_poly.pdbx_seq_one_letter_code
_entity_poly.pdbx_strand_id
1 'polypeptide(L)'
;MRGLPDDLANLTARQKLDIAQYVLHQIESGVKRESVEYIGTKDFKPERIKDRFTDKVLKLRIEGETGLSWTESNVPGLDQIDLSGKDWHAYDDSYGTDQEKHFIKYMHDQEARLRGVFDDFYLLRNEKAVKLYDFDTGRAFEPDFVLFLRKKGQEANMILQLFIEPKGDQLRPQDDWKQNFLEQVKAKARLETVFQGRDYTVLGLPFFNEAGQTNTDFKAAFKTEALNV
;
A
#
# COMPACT_ATOMS: atom_id res chain seq x y z
N MET A 1 25.73 17.33 38.11
CA MET A 1 26.47 16.72 39.24
C MET A 1 26.47 17.72 40.39
N ARG A 2 26.30 17.27 41.64
CA ARG A 2 26.50 18.10 42.84
C ARG A 2 27.73 17.59 43.58
N GLY A 3 28.68 18.47 43.85
CA GLY A 3 29.95 18.21 44.53
C GLY A 3 30.76 19.51 44.63
N LEU A 4 31.70 19.60 45.57
CA LEU A 4 32.59 20.76 45.69
C LEU A 4 33.50 20.85 44.45
N PRO A 5 33.86 22.05 43.98
CA PRO A 5 34.71 22.22 42.79
C PRO A 5 36.03 21.43 42.84
N ASP A 6 36.63 21.29 44.02
CA ASP A 6 37.89 20.58 44.23
C ASP A 6 37.77 19.05 44.06
N ASP A 7 36.60 18.49 44.40
CA ASP A 7 36.32 17.06 44.22
C ASP A 7 36.17 16.68 42.74
N LEU A 8 35.75 17.65 41.91
CA LEU A 8 35.64 17.48 40.46
C LEU A 8 37.01 17.64 39.76
N ALA A 9 37.93 18.40 40.35
CA ALA A 9 39.27 18.63 39.81
C ALA A 9 40.22 17.44 40.02
N ASN A 10 40.04 16.67 41.11
CA ASN A 10 40.96 15.61 41.54
C ASN A 10 40.37 14.19 41.44
N LEU A 11 39.62 13.90 40.38
CA LEU A 11 39.05 12.57 40.17
C LEU A 11 40.15 11.52 39.88
N THR A 12 40.08 10.41 40.61
CA THR A 12 40.92 9.23 40.33
C THR A 12 40.53 8.60 38.98
N ALA A 13 41.44 7.81 38.41
CA ALA A 13 41.17 7.11 37.15
C ALA A 13 39.93 6.20 37.23
N ARG A 14 39.70 5.57 38.39
CA ARG A 14 38.53 4.71 38.62
C ARG A 14 37.23 5.52 38.64
N GLN A 15 37.19 6.64 39.35
CA GLN A 15 36.01 7.52 39.37
C GLN A 15 35.69 8.10 37.99
N LYS A 16 36.72 8.45 37.20
CA LYS A 16 36.53 8.89 35.81
C LYS A 16 35.89 7.79 34.95
N LEU A 17 36.33 6.54 35.11
CA LEU A 17 35.75 5.39 34.41
C LEU A 17 34.29 5.17 34.81
N ASP A 18 33.99 5.18 36.11
CA ASP A 18 32.64 4.97 36.64
C ASP A 18 31.67 6.05 36.15
N ILE A 19 32.10 7.33 36.15
CA ILE A 19 31.32 8.45 35.62
C ILE A 19 31.09 8.31 34.12
N ALA A 20 32.13 7.96 33.35
CA ALA A 20 31.99 7.77 31.90
C ALA A 20 31.02 6.62 31.57
N GLN A 21 31.11 5.50 32.27
CA GLN A 21 30.19 4.37 32.13
C GLN A 21 28.75 4.78 32.47
N TYR A 22 28.55 5.51 33.56
CA TYR A 22 27.22 6.01 33.94
C TYR A 22 26.63 6.93 32.86
N VAL A 23 27.39 7.91 32.37
CA VAL A 23 26.93 8.84 31.33
C VAL A 23 26.64 8.10 30.02
N LEU A 24 27.50 7.17 29.60
CA LEU A 24 27.28 6.36 28.40
C LEU A 24 26.02 5.49 28.53
N HIS A 25 25.78 4.89 29.70
CA HIS A 25 24.56 4.12 29.94
C HIS A 25 23.30 5.00 29.92
N GLN A 26 23.37 6.24 30.44
CA GLN A 26 22.27 7.20 30.36
C GLN A 26 21.99 7.63 28.92
N ILE A 27 23.04 7.90 28.12
CA ILE A 27 22.92 8.19 26.69
C ILE A 27 22.32 6.99 25.95
N GLU A 28 22.82 5.79 26.17
CA GLU A 28 22.29 4.56 25.56
C GLU A 28 20.80 4.36 25.88
N SER A 29 20.41 4.60 27.14
CA SER A 29 19.02 4.49 27.60
C SER A 29 18.13 5.58 27.00
N GLY A 30 18.66 6.81 26.84
CA GLY A 30 17.98 7.91 26.17
C GLY A 30 17.76 7.63 24.70
N VAL A 31 18.82 7.22 24.00
CA VAL A 31 18.77 6.77 22.60
C VAL A 31 17.74 5.66 22.45
N LYS A 32 17.83 4.56 23.21
CA LYS A 32 16.85 3.45 23.11
C LYS A 32 15.39 3.85 23.39
N ARG A 33 15.14 4.88 24.21
CA ARG A 33 13.80 5.40 24.48
C ARG A 33 13.26 6.30 23.35
N GLU A 34 14.15 6.96 22.62
CA GLU A 34 13.79 7.90 21.54
C GLU A 34 14.01 7.33 20.13
N SER A 35 14.76 6.23 19.96
CA SER A 35 15.35 5.81 18.67
C SER A 35 14.81 4.52 18.08
N VAL A 36 13.74 3.93 18.60
CA VAL A 36 13.08 2.82 17.87
C VAL A 36 11.98 3.41 17.00
N GLU A 37 12.39 4.25 16.04
CA GLU A 37 11.56 4.56 14.89
C GLU A 37 11.55 3.31 14.01
N TYR A 38 10.50 2.50 14.14
CA TYR A 38 10.28 1.39 13.23
C TYR A 38 10.03 1.96 11.83
N ILE A 39 10.78 1.50 10.84
CA ILE A 39 10.55 1.83 9.43
C ILE A 39 10.00 0.62 8.68
N GLY A 40 9.38 0.87 7.53
CA GLY A 40 8.96 -0.17 6.61
C GLY A 40 10.14 -0.96 6.07
N THR A 41 10.03 -2.29 6.09
CA THR A 41 10.99 -3.16 5.41
C THR A 41 10.85 -3.02 3.90
N LYS A 42 11.99 -3.01 3.19
CA LYS A 42 12.02 -3.12 1.72
C LYS A 42 11.82 -4.55 1.24
N ASP A 43 11.94 -5.53 2.14
CA ASP A 43 11.83 -6.95 1.84
C ASP A 43 10.38 -7.42 1.99
N PHE A 44 9.74 -7.67 0.85
CA PHE A 44 8.37 -8.15 0.74
C PHE A 44 8.36 -9.67 0.80
N LYS A 45 7.51 -10.20 1.67
CA LYS A 45 7.37 -11.64 1.90
C LYS A 45 6.06 -12.16 1.32
N PRO A 46 6.07 -13.32 0.65
CA PRO A 46 4.86 -13.89 0.08
C PRO A 46 3.92 -14.38 1.19
N GLU A 47 2.65 -14.09 1.02
CA GLU A 47 1.55 -14.54 1.86
C GLU A 47 0.49 -15.18 0.95
N ARG A 48 -0.23 -16.20 1.43
CA ARG A 48 -1.30 -16.79 0.63
C ARG A 48 -2.50 -15.85 0.64
N ILE A 49 -3.08 -15.59 -0.53
CA ILE A 49 -4.27 -14.72 -0.68
C ILE A 49 -5.38 -15.16 0.29
N LYS A 50 -5.71 -16.45 0.33
CA LYS A 50 -6.74 -17.01 1.22
C LYS A 50 -6.49 -16.82 2.73
N ASP A 51 -5.23 -16.58 3.14
CA ASP A 51 -4.88 -16.38 4.55
C ASP A 51 -5.01 -14.88 4.93
N ARG A 52 -5.07 -13.98 3.94
CA ARG A 52 -5.18 -12.52 4.13
C ARG A 52 -6.57 -11.97 3.77
N PHE A 53 -7.16 -12.50 2.71
CA PHE A 53 -8.49 -12.17 2.22
C PHE A 53 -9.46 -13.25 2.66
N THR A 54 -10.13 -13.00 3.78
CA THR A 54 -11.12 -13.90 4.37
C THR A 54 -12.47 -13.21 4.47
N ASP A 55 -13.52 -14.02 4.64
CA ASP A 55 -14.85 -13.51 4.94
C ASP A 55 -14.84 -12.64 6.20
N LYS A 56 -15.49 -11.48 6.11
CA LYS A 56 -15.56 -10.50 7.19
C LYS A 56 -16.86 -9.72 7.15
N VAL A 57 -17.36 -9.37 8.33
CA VAL A 57 -18.49 -8.47 8.47
C VAL A 57 -17.99 -7.03 8.42
N LEU A 58 -18.44 -6.28 7.43
CA LEU A 58 -18.10 -4.86 7.28
C LEU A 58 -19.01 -3.98 8.15
N LYS A 59 -18.43 -2.95 8.77
CA LYS A 59 -19.17 -1.91 9.47
C LYS A 59 -19.16 -0.65 8.62
N LEU A 60 -20.21 -0.46 7.84
CA LEU A 60 -20.34 0.64 6.89
C LEU A 60 -21.11 1.80 7.51
N ARG A 61 -20.77 3.02 7.09
CA ARG A 61 -21.61 4.19 7.34
C ARG A 61 -22.75 4.15 6.33
N ILE A 62 -23.98 4.32 6.79
CA ILE A 62 -25.17 4.25 5.92
C ILE A 62 -25.43 5.59 5.20
N GLU A 63 -24.70 6.66 5.57
CA GLU A 63 -24.87 7.98 4.98
C GLU A 63 -24.03 8.16 3.70
N GLY A 64 -24.65 8.81 2.70
CA GLY A 64 -24.00 9.15 1.44
C GLY A 64 -23.63 7.93 0.58
N GLU A 65 -22.74 8.15 -0.39
CA GLU A 65 -22.37 7.13 -1.39
C GLU A 65 -21.75 5.88 -0.75
N THR A 66 -21.02 6.05 0.37
CA THR A 66 -20.39 4.96 1.12
C THR A 66 -21.37 3.94 1.69
N GLY A 67 -22.63 4.34 1.92
CA GLY A 67 -23.67 3.48 2.45
C GLY A 67 -24.48 2.73 1.39
N LEU A 68 -24.28 3.06 0.12
CA LEU A 68 -25.03 2.49 -0.99
C LEU A 68 -24.27 1.31 -1.60
N SER A 69 -25.01 0.25 -1.92
CA SER A 69 -24.49 -0.86 -2.71
C SER A 69 -24.01 -0.39 -4.09
N TRP A 70 -23.39 -1.29 -4.84
CA TRP A 70 -23.05 -1.04 -6.24
C TRP A 70 -24.31 -0.72 -7.06
N THR A 71 -25.36 -1.51 -6.86
CA THR A 71 -26.62 -1.40 -7.62
C THR A 71 -27.48 -0.20 -7.25
N GLU A 72 -27.28 0.37 -6.06
CA GLU A 72 -28.01 1.54 -5.56
C GLU A 72 -27.19 2.84 -5.66
N SER A 73 -25.97 2.75 -6.22
CA SER A 73 -25.04 3.86 -6.32
C SER A 73 -25.61 5.03 -7.11
N ASN A 74 -25.26 6.26 -6.71
CA ASN A 74 -25.57 7.45 -7.51
C ASN A 74 -24.52 7.74 -8.59
N VAL A 75 -23.46 6.93 -8.68
CA VAL A 75 -22.41 7.08 -9.69
C VAL A 75 -22.99 6.71 -11.07
N PRO A 76 -22.92 7.60 -12.07
CA PRO A 76 -23.54 7.36 -13.37
C PRO A 76 -23.00 6.13 -14.10
N GLY A 77 -23.91 5.29 -14.59
CA GLY A 77 -23.61 4.15 -15.47
C GLY A 77 -23.19 2.86 -14.76
N LEU A 78 -23.16 2.83 -13.42
CA LEU A 78 -22.91 1.58 -12.68
C LEU A 78 -24.07 0.59 -12.80
N ASP A 79 -25.28 1.10 -12.97
CA ASP A 79 -26.50 0.34 -13.22
C ASP A 79 -26.44 -0.51 -14.51
N GLN A 80 -25.54 -0.16 -15.43
CA GLN A 80 -25.31 -0.89 -16.68
C GLN A 80 -24.26 -2.01 -16.54
N ILE A 81 -23.62 -2.12 -15.37
CA ILE A 81 -22.55 -3.08 -15.11
C ILE A 81 -23.04 -4.08 -14.07
N ASP A 82 -23.33 -5.29 -14.52
CA ASP A 82 -23.49 -6.44 -13.61
C ASP A 82 -22.13 -6.83 -13.04
N LEU A 83 -21.84 -6.33 -11.83
CA LEU A 83 -20.58 -6.61 -11.12
C LEU A 83 -20.52 -8.04 -10.59
N SER A 84 -21.66 -8.62 -10.21
CA SER A 84 -21.74 -10.01 -9.71
C SER A 84 -21.34 -11.04 -10.79
N GLY A 85 -21.54 -10.69 -12.07
CA GLY A 85 -21.10 -11.49 -13.21
C GLY A 85 -19.63 -11.33 -13.58
N LYS A 86 -18.84 -10.51 -12.86
CA LYS A 86 -17.42 -10.24 -13.19
C LYS A 86 -16.48 -11.15 -12.41
N ASP A 87 -16.00 -12.22 -13.05
CA ASP A 87 -15.03 -13.17 -12.48
C ASP A 87 -13.70 -12.54 -11.98
N TRP A 88 -13.34 -11.37 -12.50
CA TRP A 88 -12.15 -10.62 -12.11
C TRP A 88 -12.37 -9.79 -10.84
N HIS A 89 -13.62 -9.60 -10.40
CA HIS A 89 -13.94 -8.92 -9.17
C HIS A 89 -14.30 -9.95 -8.10
N ALA A 90 -13.59 -9.93 -6.97
CA ALA A 90 -13.73 -10.99 -5.96
C ALA A 90 -15.04 -10.96 -5.15
N TYR A 91 -15.87 -9.93 -5.33
CA TYR A 91 -17.07 -9.69 -4.51
C TYR A 91 -18.30 -9.51 -5.40
N ASP A 92 -19.45 -9.98 -4.93
CA ASP A 92 -20.71 -9.87 -5.67
C ASP A 92 -21.30 -8.44 -5.66
N ASP A 93 -20.83 -7.60 -4.72
CA ASP A 93 -21.27 -6.22 -4.52
C ASP A 93 -20.08 -5.35 -4.06
N SER A 94 -20.23 -4.02 -4.12
CA SER A 94 -19.23 -3.07 -3.68
C SER A 94 -19.84 -1.84 -3.01
N TYR A 95 -19.56 -1.71 -1.71
CA TYR A 95 -19.78 -0.50 -0.93
C TYR A 95 -18.48 0.28 -0.81
N GLY A 96 -18.57 1.60 -0.85
CA GLY A 96 -17.41 2.47 -0.80
C GLY A 96 -17.72 3.87 -1.31
N THR A 97 -16.70 4.71 -1.30
CA THR A 97 -16.74 6.05 -1.88
C THR A 97 -17.06 6.03 -3.36
N ASP A 98 -17.52 7.17 -3.87
CA ASP A 98 -17.62 7.43 -5.31
C ASP A 98 -16.30 7.12 -6.03
N GLN A 99 -15.17 7.54 -5.48
CA GLN A 99 -13.83 7.33 -6.07
C GLN A 99 -13.48 5.85 -6.22
N GLU A 100 -13.74 5.03 -5.20
CA GLU A 100 -13.57 3.57 -5.27
C GLU A 100 -14.47 2.96 -6.37
N LYS A 101 -15.73 3.41 -6.46
CA LYS A 101 -16.67 2.90 -7.48
C LYS A 101 -16.28 3.33 -8.91
N HIS A 102 -15.83 4.57 -9.10
CA HIS A 102 -15.27 5.04 -10.37
C HIS A 102 -14.04 4.22 -10.79
N PHE A 103 -13.21 3.78 -9.83
CA PHE A 103 -12.07 2.93 -10.12
C PHE A 103 -12.49 1.53 -10.58
N ILE A 104 -13.45 0.89 -9.91
CA ILE A 104 -13.99 -0.41 -10.36
C ILE A 104 -14.61 -0.27 -11.76
N LYS A 105 -15.34 0.82 -12.02
CA LYS A 105 -15.87 1.13 -13.36
C LYS A 105 -14.74 1.26 -14.39
N TYR A 106 -13.65 1.95 -14.06
CA TYR A 106 -12.48 2.05 -14.94
C TYR A 106 -11.88 0.67 -15.26
N MET A 107 -11.79 -0.22 -14.26
CA MET A 107 -11.29 -1.58 -14.46
C MET A 107 -12.22 -2.40 -15.37
N HIS A 108 -13.54 -2.23 -15.24
CA HIS A 108 -14.51 -2.79 -16.18
C HIS A 108 -14.27 -2.26 -17.61
N ASP A 109 -14.08 -0.95 -17.78
CA ASP A 109 -13.81 -0.34 -19.08
C ASP A 109 -12.48 -0.85 -19.69
N GLN A 110 -11.51 -1.28 -18.86
CA GLN A 110 -10.25 -1.90 -19.30
C GLN A 110 -10.31 -3.43 -19.47
N GLU A 111 -11.41 -4.08 -19.09
CA GLU A 111 -11.52 -5.55 -19.00
C GLU A 111 -11.10 -6.24 -20.29
N ALA A 112 -11.65 -5.82 -21.44
CA ALA A 112 -11.34 -6.43 -22.74
C ALA A 112 -9.84 -6.35 -23.07
N ARG A 113 -9.20 -5.21 -22.73
CA ARG A 113 -7.77 -5.01 -22.96
C ARG A 113 -6.93 -5.85 -21.99
N LEU A 114 -7.31 -5.90 -20.73
CA LEU A 114 -6.62 -6.71 -19.71
C LEU A 114 -6.68 -8.20 -20.07
N ARG A 115 -7.85 -8.71 -20.46
CA ARG A 115 -7.97 -10.10 -20.94
C ARG A 115 -7.23 -10.39 -22.23
N GLY A 116 -6.93 -9.36 -23.03
CA GLY A 116 -6.06 -9.51 -24.20
C GLY A 116 -4.61 -9.80 -23.82
N VAL A 117 -4.15 -9.30 -22.67
CA VAL A 117 -2.74 -9.30 -22.24
C VAL A 117 -2.45 -10.29 -21.11
N PHE A 118 -3.44 -10.61 -20.28
CA PHE A 118 -3.29 -11.39 -19.05
C PHE A 118 -4.21 -12.61 -19.00
N ASP A 119 -3.67 -13.76 -18.60
CA ASP A 119 -4.44 -14.99 -18.35
C ASP A 119 -5.26 -14.84 -17.07
N ASP A 120 -4.65 -14.27 -16.03
CA ASP A 120 -5.31 -13.97 -14.77
C ASP A 120 -5.38 -12.46 -14.57
N PHE A 121 -6.56 -11.96 -14.23
CA PHE A 121 -6.83 -10.58 -13.85
C PHE A 121 -7.81 -10.61 -12.68
N TYR A 122 -7.34 -10.20 -11.50
CA TYR A 122 -8.17 -10.18 -10.29
C TYR A 122 -7.99 -8.88 -9.51
N LEU A 123 -9.09 -8.19 -9.26
CA LEU A 123 -9.17 -7.01 -8.43
C LEU A 123 -9.78 -7.38 -7.07
N LEU A 124 -8.99 -7.18 -6.01
CA LEU A 124 -9.45 -7.39 -4.63
C LEU A 124 -9.41 -6.05 -3.89
N ARG A 125 -10.57 -5.65 -3.36
CA ARG A 125 -10.66 -4.61 -2.34
C ARG A 125 -9.96 -5.09 -1.06
N ASN A 126 -9.02 -4.32 -0.56
CA ASN A 126 -8.13 -4.74 0.51
C ASN A 126 -8.88 -4.94 1.83
N GLU A 127 -9.65 -3.92 2.23
CA GLU A 127 -10.41 -3.94 3.48
C GLU A 127 -9.53 -4.40 4.68
N LYS A 128 -8.31 -3.85 4.78
CA LYS A 128 -7.28 -4.16 5.79
C LYS A 128 -6.62 -5.55 5.73
N ALA A 129 -6.82 -6.31 4.66
CA ALA A 129 -6.15 -7.61 4.46
C ALA A 129 -4.61 -7.48 4.39
N VAL A 130 -4.15 -6.39 3.77
CA VAL A 130 -2.76 -6.03 3.53
C VAL A 130 -2.50 -4.68 4.16
N LYS A 131 -1.41 -4.62 4.94
CA LYS A 131 -0.90 -3.40 5.54
C LYS A 131 0.55 -3.24 5.18
N LEU A 132 0.87 -2.10 4.60
CA LEU A 132 2.21 -1.69 4.25
C LEU A 132 2.70 -0.67 5.28
N TYR A 133 4.01 -0.55 5.36
CA TYR A 133 4.66 0.43 6.23
C TYR A 133 5.65 1.20 5.37
N ASP A 134 5.59 2.53 5.41
CA ASP A 134 6.45 3.34 4.57
C ASP A 134 7.93 3.20 4.94
N PHE A 135 8.81 3.25 3.95
CA PHE A 135 10.23 2.94 4.15
C PHE A 135 10.99 4.01 4.94
N ASP A 136 10.46 5.22 5.05
CA ASP A 136 11.16 6.36 5.62
C ASP A 136 10.74 6.59 7.08
N THR A 137 9.45 6.44 7.41
CA THR A 137 8.90 6.75 8.74
C THR A 137 8.08 5.63 9.39
N GLY A 138 7.84 4.51 8.69
CA GLY A 138 7.05 3.38 9.20
C GLY A 138 5.58 3.67 9.47
N ARG A 139 5.01 4.71 8.86
CA ARG A 139 3.57 4.96 8.83
C ARG A 139 2.87 3.79 8.15
N ALA A 140 1.82 3.31 8.80
CA ALA A 140 0.97 2.28 8.24
C ALA A 140 0.13 2.83 7.09
N PHE A 141 0.13 2.11 5.97
CA PHE A 141 -0.67 2.39 4.80
C PHE A 141 -1.46 1.13 4.41
N GLU A 142 -2.77 1.26 4.29
CA GLU A 142 -3.69 0.21 3.85
C GLU A 142 -4.24 0.66 2.50
N PRO A 143 -3.68 0.22 1.35
CA PRO A 143 -4.18 0.62 0.04
C PRO A 143 -5.62 0.13 -0.15
N ASP A 144 -6.45 0.88 -0.86
CA ASP A 144 -7.86 0.51 -1.09
C ASP A 144 -8.00 -0.79 -1.90
N PHE A 145 -7.19 -0.95 -2.95
CA PHE A 145 -7.23 -2.12 -3.83
C PHE A 145 -5.86 -2.76 -4.05
N VAL A 146 -5.91 -4.08 -4.25
CA VAL A 146 -4.79 -4.89 -4.74
C VAL A 146 -5.21 -5.56 -6.03
N LEU A 147 -4.47 -5.30 -7.09
CA LEU A 147 -4.70 -5.87 -8.42
C LEU A 147 -3.63 -6.94 -8.70
N PHE A 148 -4.07 -8.14 -9.05
CA PHE A 148 -3.21 -9.26 -9.44
C PHE A 148 -3.35 -9.53 -10.93
N LEU A 149 -2.22 -9.59 -11.63
CA LEU A 149 -2.16 -9.86 -13.07
C LEU A 149 -1.13 -10.96 -13.35
N ARG A 150 -1.48 -11.95 -14.17
CA ARG A 150 -0.52 -12.93 -14.72
C ARG A 150 -0.52 -12.86 -16.23
N LYS A 151 0.64 -12.61 -16.84
CA LYS A 151 0.79 -12.45 -18.28
C LYS A 151 0.40 -13.71 -19.05
N LYS A 152 0.00 -13.53 -20.32
CA LYS A 152 -0.26 -14.63 -21.25
C LYS A 152 1.01 -15.12 -21.95
N GLY A 153 0.97 -16.35 -22.44
CA GLY A 153 1.91 -16.84 -23.44
C GLY A 153 3.33 -17.03 -22.91
N GLN A 154 4.32 -16.52 -23.65
CA GLN A 154 5.74 -16.75 -23.35
C GLN A 154 6.20 -16.07 -22.05
N GLU A 155 5.43 -15.10 -21.55
CA GLU A 155 5.70 -14.37 -20.31
C GLU A 155 4.82 -14.85 -19.15
N ALA A 156 4.19 -16.04 -19.24
CA ALA A 156 3.26 -16.52 -18.23
C ALA A 156 3.86 -16.75 -16.83
N ASN A 157 5.20 -16.74 -16.72
CA ASN A 157 5.94 -16.69 -15.46
C ASN A 157 5.83 -15.33 -14.76
N MET A 158 5.51 -14.26 -15.48
CA MET A 158 5.44 -12.90 -14.95
C MET A 158 4.10 -12.62 -14.25
N ILE A 159 4.20 -12.26 -12.96
CA ILE A 159 3.08 -11.94 -12.09
C ILE A 159 3.27 -10.55 -11.51
N LEU A 160 2.28 -9.68 -11.72
CA LEU A 160 2.24 -8.33 -11.18
C LEU A 160 1.25 -8.27 -10.02
N GLN A 161 1.67 -7.62 -8.93
CA GLN A 161 0.80 -7.18 -7.85
C GLN A 161 0.88 -5.66 -7.75
N LEU A 162 -0.25 -4.98 -7.96
CA LEU A 162 -0.32 -3.52 -7.96
C LEU A 162 -1.14 -3.03 -6.76
N PHE A 163 -0.59 -2.11 -5.99
CA PHE A 163 -1.31 -1.37 -4.95
C PHE A 163 -1.90 -0.10 -5.54
N ILE A 164 -3.20 0.11 -5.32
CA ILE A 164 -3.97 1.21 -5.90
C ILE A 164 -4.76 1.93 -4.81
N GLU A 165 -4.77 3.25 -4.88
CA GLU A 165 -5.53 4.15 -4.00
C GLU A 165 -6.33 5.15 -4.86
N PRO A 166 -7.65 4.95 -5.02
CA PRO A 166 -8.55 5.95 -5.57
C PRO A 166 -8.69 7.13 -4.62
N LYS A 167 -8.73 8.34 -5.18
CA LYS A 167 -8.66 9.55 -4.37
C LYS A 167 -9.29 10.77 -5.02
N GLY A 168 -10.14 11.45 -4.23
CA GLY A 168 -10.71 12.75 -4.55
C GLY A 168 -9.72 13.90 -4.32
N ASP A 169 -9.82 14.92 -5.16
CA ASP A 169 -8.87 16.03 -5.23
C ASP A 169 -8.74 16.85 -3.93
N GLN A 170 -9.79 16.93 -3.13
CA GLN A 170 -9.84 17.72 -1.88
C GLN A 170 -9.02 17.11 -0.73
N LEU A 171 -8.75 15.81 -0.77
CA LEU A 171 -8.09 15.08 0.32
C LEU A 171 -6.58 14.93 0.11
N ARG A 172 -6.02 15.49 -0.97
CA ARG A 172 -4.62 15.27 -1.39
C ARG A 172 -3.55 15.73 -0.38
N PRO A 173 -3.60 16.95 0.19
CA PRO A 173 -2.46 17.49 0.96
C PRO A 173 -2.03 16.67 2.17
N GLN A 174 -2.93 15.88 2.77
CA GLN A 174 -2.61 15.06 3.96
C GLN A 174 -1.96 13.71 3.61
N ASP A 175 -2.02 13.31 2.34
CA ASP A 175 -1.67 11.97 1.87
C ASP A 175 -0.60 11.98 0.77
N ASP A 176 0.04 13.11 0.50
CA ASP A 176 1.18 13.19 -0.42
C ASP A 176 2.29 12.18 -0.04
N TRP A 177 2.42 11.87 1.26
CA TRP A 177 3.35 10.85 1.72
C TRP A 177 2.99 9.44 1.22
N LYS A 178 1.70 9.10 1.05
CA LYS A 178 1.27 7.80 0.50
C LYS A 178 1.56 7.71 -0.99
N GLN A 179 1.35 8.80 -1.73
CA GLN A 179 1.73 8.90 -3.15
C GLN A 179 3.23 8.65 -3.33
N ASN A 180 4.04 9.36 -2.55
CA ASN A 180 5.49 9.16 -2.52
C ASN A 180 5.85 7.72 -2.16
N PHE A 181 5.15 7.12 -1.19
CA PHE A 181 5.40 5.74 -0.80
C PHE A 181 5.06 4.74 -1.92
N LEU A 182 3.93 4.89 -2.60
CA LEU A 182 3.54 4.04 -3.74
C LEU A 182 4.60 4.07 -4.85
N GLU A 183 5.13 5.25 -5.18
CA GLU A 183 6.23 5.41 -6.15
C GLU A 183 7.52 4.73 -5.66
N GLN A 184 7.82 4.83 -4.36
CA GLN A 184 8.98 4.17 -3.78
C GLN A 184 8.87 2.64 -3.79
N VAL A 185 7.67 2.07 -3.62
CA VAL A 185 7.48 0.60 -3.64
C VAL A 185 8.05 0.00 -4.92
N LYS A 186 7.76 0.61 -6.08
CA LYS A 186 8.31 0.16 -7.37
C LYS A 186 9.84 0.13 -7.37
N ALA A 187 10.48 1.20 -6.87
CA ALA A 187 11.92 1.38 -6.96
C ALA A 187 12.71 0.60 -5.89
N LYS A 188 12.09 0.35 -4.73
CA LYS A 188 12.79 -0.14 -3.54
C LYS A 188 12.33 -1.51 -3.07
N ALA A 189 11.17 -2.02 -3.49
CA ALA A 189 10.68 -3.33 -3.06
C ALA A 189 11.62 -4.44 -3.55
N ARG A 190 12.00 -5.32 -2.64
CA ARG A 190 12.78 -6.53 -2.89
C ARG A 190 11.93 -7.71 -2.49
N LEU A 191 11.81 -8.68 -3.37
CA LEU A 191 11.07 -9.90 -3.08
C LEU A 191 12.06 -10.95 -2.60
N GLU A 192 11.89 -11.45 -1.37
CA GLU A 192 12.69 -12.57 -0.88
C GLU A 192 12.40 -13.80 -1.77
N THR A 193 13.39 -14.13 -2.60
CA THR A 193 13.55 -15.30 -3.47
C THR A 193 12.28 -16.12 -3.76
N VAL A 194 11.49 -15.59 -4.70
CA VAL A 194 10.99 -16.25 -5.92
C VAL A 194 10.74 -17.77 -5.82
N PHE A 195 9.46 -18.14 -5.80
CA PHE A 195 9.00 -19.47 -6.21
C PHE A 195 9.69 -19.85 -7.52
N GLN A 196 10.44 -20.96 -7.55
CA GLN A 196 11.24 -21.39 -8.71
C GLN A 196 10.43 -21.26 -10.01
N GLY A 197 10.89 -20.39 -10.92
CA GLY A 197 10.33 -20.23 -12.27
C GLY A 197 9.22 -19.17 -12.44
N ARG A 198 8.98 -18.28 -11.47
CA ARG A 198 8.02 -17.15 -11.62
C ARG A 198 8.64 -15.81 -11.29
N ASP A 199 8.45 -14.82 -12.15
CA ASP A 199 8.94 -13.46 -11.93
C ASP A 199 7.83 -12.62 -11.32
N TYR A 200 7.95 -12.33 -10.02
CA TYR A 200 7.01 -11.50 -9.30
C TYR A 200 7.47 -10.05 -9.31
N THR A 201 6.55 -9.13 -9.55
CA THR A 201 6.77 -7.69 -9.41
C THR A 201 5.68 -7.09 -8.54
N VAL A 202 6.08 -6.34 -7.52
CA VAL A 202 5.17 -5.56 -6.68
C VAL A 202 5.41 -4.08 -6.97
N LEU A 203 4.34 -3.35 -7.27
CA LEU A 203 4.42 -1.91 -7.53
C LEU A 203 3.26 -1.15 -6.90
N GLY A 204 3.51 0.10 -6.52
CA GLY A 204 2.45 1.07 -6.28
C GLY A 204 2.21 1.89 -7.55
N LEU A 205 0.95 2.18 -7.85
CA LEU A 205 0.60 3.16 -8.88
C LEU A 205 0.35 4.52 -8.26
N PRO A 206 0.42 5.61 -9.05
CA PRO A 206 -0.11 6.90 -8.62
C PRO A 206 -1.56 6.79 -8.13
N PHE A 207 -2.04 7.79 -7.41
CA PHE A 207 -3.46 7.87 -7.08
C PHE A 207 -4.32 7.86 -8.33
N PHE A 208 -5.48 7.21 -8.21
CA PHE A 208 -6.51 7.27 -9.24
C PHE A 208 -7.52 8.37 -8.91
N ASN A 209 -7.93 9.15 -9.91
CA ASN A 209 -9.11 10.01 -9.86
C ASN A 209 -9.85 9.82 -11.20
N GLU A 210 -11.15 10.09 -11.28
CA GLU A 210 -11.91 10.07 -12.54
C GLU A 210 -11.39 11.09 -13.57
N ALA A 211 -10.94 12.27 -13.12
CA ALA A 211 -10.56 13.37 -13.99
C ALA A 211 -9.25 14.07 -13.59
N GLY A 212 -8.80 15.01 -14.43
CA GLY A 212 -7.65 15.88 -14.18
C GLY A 212 -6.28 15.22 -14.40
N GLN A 213 -5.25 15.89 -13.88
CA GLN A 213 -3.85 15.45 -14.05
C GLN A 213 -3.60 14.09 -13.36
N THR A 214 -4.13 13.90 -12.15
CA THR A 214 -4.06 12.63 -11.41
C THR A 214 -4.54 11.45 -12.26
N ASN A 215 -5.66 11.60 -12.97
CA ASN A 215 -6.17 10.57 -13.87
C ASN A 215 -5.22 10.29 -15.05
N THR A 216 -4.63 11.35 -15.60
CA THR A 216 -3.67 11.26 -16.71
C THR A 216 -2.42 10.51 -16.28
N ASP A 217 -1.87 10.86 -15.12
CA ASP A 217 -0.67 10.24 -14.55
C ASP A 217 -0.93 8.77 -14.21
N PHE A 218 -2.08 8.47 -13.57
CA PHE A 218 -2.51 7.10 -13.32
C PHE A 218 -2.59 6.29 -14.61
N LYS A 219 -3.31 6.78 -15.63
CA LYS A 219 -3.50 6.06 -16.90
C LYS A 219 -2.18 5.84 -17.63
N ALA A 220 -1.27 6.82 -17.58
CA ALA A 220 0.06 6.70 -18.17
C ALA A 220 0.89 5.63 -17.45
N ALA A 221 0.90 5.64 -16.11
CA ALA A 221 1.58 4.64 -15.30
C ALA A 221 0.96 3.25 -15.52
N PHE A 222 -0.37 3.10 -15.45
CA PHE A 222 -1.06 1.84 -15.68
C PHE A 222 -0.77 1.26 -17.07
N LYS A 223 -0.77 2.10 -18.10
CA LYS A 223 -0.39 1.68 -19.45
C LYS A 223 1.05 1.21 -19.54
N THR A 224 1.97 1.94 -18.93
CA THR A 224 3.42 1.66 -19.01
C THR A 224 3.80 0.44 -18.18
N GLU A 225 3.29 0.34 -16.96
CA GLU A 225 3.72 -0.61 -15.93
C GLU A 225 2.88 -1.90 -15.86
N ALA A 226 1.64 -1.87 -16.35
CA ALA A 226 0.82 -3.08 -16.44
C ALA A 226 0.70 -3.56 -17.89
N LEU A 227 0.28 -2.69 -18.81
CA LEU A 227 -0.16 -3.13 -20.14
C LEU A 227 0.97 -3.33 -21.14
N ASN A 228 2.08 -2.61 -20.98
CA ASN A 228 3.21 -2.61 -21.93
C ASN A 228 4.46 -3.36 -21.41
N VAL A 229 4.43 -3.85 -20.17
CA VAL A 229 5.52 -4.66 -19.62
C VAL A 229 5.53 -6.05 -20.24
#